data_AF-A0A2M9EZG2-F1
#
_entry.id   AF-A0A2M9EZG2-F1
#
_cell.length_a   1.000
_cell.length_b   1.000
_cell.length_c   1.000
_cell.angle_alpha   90.00
_cell.angle_beta   90.00
_cell.angle_gamma   90.00
#
_symmetry.space_group_name_H-M   'P 1'
#
loop_
_entity.id
_entity.type
_entity.pdbx_description
1 polymer ?
#
loop_
_entity_poly.entity_id
_entity_poly.type
_entity_poly.pdbx_seq_one_letter_code
_entity_poly.pdbx_strand_id
1 'polypeptide(L)' 'MNKKLVQILLPGIVAIGVSIALYNIGNAYEISWMRFYYEQEVSTGNGFELETGGSMIPLLIGIAAGFVTEWILKRRTHSE' A
#
# COMPACT_ATOMS: atom_id res chain seq x y z
N MET A 1 -11.64 -3.40 23.90
CA MET A 1 -10.81 -3.88 22.77
C MET A 1 -9.51 -4.44 23.33
N ASN A 2 -9.10 -5.65 22.97
CA ASN A 2 -7.90 -6.29 23.55
C ASN A 2 -6.63 -5.57 23.05
N LYS A 3 -5.83 -4.99 23.97
CA LYS A 3 -4.61 -4.21 23.64
C LYS A 3 -3.64 -5.00 22.74
N LYS A 4 -3.52 -6.32 22.95
CA LYS A 4 -2.66 -7.20 22.11
C LYS A 4 -3.19 -7.32 20.68
N LEU A 5 -4.50 -7.34 20.52
CA LEU A 5 -5.18 -7.48 19.22
C LEU A 5 -4.98 -6.22 18.38
N VAL A 6 -5.04 -5.04 19.02
CA VAL A 6 -4.70 -3.76 18.38
C VAL A 6 -3.23 -3.72 17.96
N GLN A 7 -2.31 -4.19 18.81
CA GLN A 7 -0.88 -4.19 18.48
C GLN A 7 -0.51 -5.05 17.28
N ILE A 8 -1.23 -6.16 17.07
CA ILE A 8 -0.99 -7.07 15.94
C ILE A 8 -1.66 -6.52 14.66
N LEU A 9 -2.89 -6.01 14.75
CA LEU A 9 -3.65 -5.62 13.57
C LEU A 9 -3.34 -4.21 13.06
N LEU A 10 -3.06 -3.25 13.96
CA LEU A 10 -2.89 -1.84 13.58
C LEU A 10 -1.73 -1.62 12.59
N PRO A 11 -0.55 -2.24 12.73
CA PRO A 11 0.53 -2.10 11.76
C PRO A 11 0.12 -2.54 10.34
N GLY A 12 -0.59 -3.67 10.22
CA GLY A 12 -1.08 -4.18 8.94
C GLY A 12 -2.14 -3.27 8.32
N ILE A 13 -3.08 -2.76 9.13
CA ILE A 13 -4.09 -1.81 8.67
C ILE A 13 -3.44 -0.51 8.16
N VAL A 14 -2.44 0.00 8.89
CA VAL A 14 -1.69 1.19 8.46
C VAL A 14 -0.95 0.92 7.16
N ALA A 15 -0.29 -0.23 7.03
CA ALA A 15 0.46 -0.56 5.82
C ALA A 15 -0.45 -0.63 4.58
N ILE A 16 -1.59 -1.30 4.70
CA ILE A 16 -2.59 -1.39 3.63
C ILE A 16 -3.17 -0.01 3.33
N GLY A 17 -3.58 0.73 4.37
CA GLY A 17 -4.20 2.05 4.22
C GLY A 17 -3.28 3.07 3.53
N VAL A 18 -2.00 3.12 3.94
CA VAL A 18 -1.00 4.00 3.32
C VAL A 18 -0.74 3.60 1.87
N SER A 19 -0.61 2.29 1.59
CA SER A 19 -0.42 1.82 0.21
C SER A 19 -1.57 2.24 -0.70
N ILE A 20 -2.82 2.00 -0.26
CA ILE A 20 -4.03 2.37 -1.01
C ILE A 20 -4.10 3.88 -1.21
N ALA A 21 -3.82 4.68 -0.19
CA ALA A 21 -3.82 6.13 -0.29
C ALA A 21 -2.80 6.62 -1.35
N LEU A 22 -1.58 6.08 -1.31
CA LEU A 22 -0.53 6.45 -2.25
C LEU A 22 -0.85 6.02 -3.68
N TYR A 23 -1.44 4.84 -3.88
CA TYR A 23 -1.92 4.44 -5.21
C TYR A 23 -3.02 5.36 -5.75
N ASN A 24 -3.98 5.76 -4.91
CA ASN A 24 -5.03 6.69 -5.31
C ASN A 24 -4.49 8.09 -5.63
N ILE A 25 -3.54 8.58 -4.83
CA ILE A 25 -2.83 9.84 -5.10
C ILE A 25 -2.06 9.72 -6.41
N GLY A 26 -1.27 8.66 -6.59
CA GLY A 26 -0.55 8.43 -7.83
C GLY A 26 -1.48 8.39 -9.04
N ASN A 27 -2.67 7.79 -8.88
CA ASN A 27 -3.69 7.72 -9.93
C ASN A 27 -4.27 9.10 -10.26
N ALA A 28 -4.64 9.87 -9.24
CA ALA A 28 -5.24 11.19 -9.41
C ALA A 28 -4.30 12.24 -10.01
N TYR A 29 -3.00 12.16 -9.74
CA TYR A 29 -1.99 13.10 -10.23
C TYR A 29 -1.15 12.56 -11.39
N GLU A 30 -1.53 11.41 -11.94
CA GLU A 30 -0.82 10.74 -13.05
C GLU A 30 0.69 10.51 -12.78
N ILE A 31 1.03 10.27 -11.52
CA ILE A 31 2.42 10.07 -11.09
C ILE A 31 2.83 8.63 -11.40
N SER A 32 3.64 8.44 -12.43
CA SER A 32 4.08 7.13 -12.96
C SER A 32 4.64 6.17 -11.90
N TRP A 33 5.41 6.65 -10.93
CA TRP A 33 6.02 5.84 -9.87
C TRP A 33 5.12 5.58 -8.66
N MET A 34 3.92 6.15 -8.63
CA MET A 34 2.91 5.90 -7.59
C MET A 34 1.62 5.29 -8.15
N ARG A 35 1.55 5.02 -9.46
CA ARG A 35 0.36 4.50 -10.11
C ARG A 35 0.37 2.98 -10.22
N PHE A 36 -0.82 2.42 -10.11
CA PHE A 36 -1.16 1.18 -10.79
C PHE A 36 -1.57 1.56 -12.21
N TYR A 37 -0.99 0.93 -13.22
CA TYR A 37 -1.31 1.21 -14.62
C TYR A 37 -1.99 0.00 -15.24
N TYR A 38 -3.07 0.29 -15.96
CA TYR A 38 -3.76 -0.64 -16.83
C TYR A 38 -3.49 -0.14 -18.24
N GLU A 39 -2.54 -0.75 -18.95
CA GLU A 39 -2.47 -0.53 -20.39
C GLU A 39 -3.52 -1.44 -21.01
N GLN A 40 -4.65 -0.84 -21.40
CA GLN A 40 -5.56 -1.49 -22.32
C GLN A 40 -4.89 -1.46 -23.69
N GLU A 41 -4.18 -2.53 -24.04
CA GLU A 41 -3.71 -2.69 -25.39
C GLU A 41 -4.90 -2.69 -26.35
N VAL A 42 -4.81 -1.80 -27.34
CA VAL A 42 -5.79 -1.65 -28.41
C VAL A 42 -5.82 -2.94 -29.20
N SER A 43 -7.01 -3.54 -29.31
CA SER A 43 -7.32 -4.80 -30.02
C SER A 43 -6.47 -5.01 -31.27
N THR A 44 -5.39 -5.78 -31.14
CA THR A 44 -4.54 -6.17 -32.27
C THR A 44 -4.89 -7.60 -32.66
N GLY A 45 -6.06 -7.77 -33.27
CA GLY A 45 -6.43 -8.90 -34.14
C GLY A 45 -6.44 -10.34 -33.59
N ASN A 46 -5.75 -10.67 -32.50
CA ASN A 46 -5.42 -12.05 -32.12
C ASN A 46 -5.65 -12.41 -30.63
N GLY A 47 -6.14 -11.50 -29.80
CA GLY A 47 -6.43 -11.77 -28.38
C GLY A 47 -6.42 -10.50 -27.54
N PHE A 48 -7.21 -10.49 -26.46
CA PHE A 48 -7.13 -9.44 -25.45
C PHE A 48 -5.94 -9.73 -24.54
N GLU A 49 -4.84 -8.99 -24.69
CA GLU A 49 -3.75 -8.98 -23.71
C GLU A 49 -3.97 -7.78 -22.78
N LEU A 50 -4.27 -8.08 -21.51
CA LEU A 50 -4.35 -7.07 -20.45
C LEU A 50 -2.98 -6.95 -19.82
N GLU A 51 -2.17 -5.97 -20.26
CA GLU A 51 -0.97 -5.59 -19.53
C GLU A 51 -1.38 -4.80 -18.27
N THR A 52 -1.40 -5.53 -17.16
CA THR A 52 -1.52 -4.95 -15.82
C THR A 52 -0.14 -4.81 -15.22
N GLY A 53 0.25 -3.58 -14.91
CA GLY A 53 1.49 -3.29 -14.22
C GLY A 53 1.27 -2.28 -13.10
N GLY A 54 2.23 -2.16 -12.20
CA GLY A 54 2.09 -1.25 -11.09
C GLY A 54 3.41 -1.03 -10.38
N SER A 55 3.60 0.18 -9.88
CA SER A 55 4.77 0.49 -9.08
C SER A 55 4.70 -0.22 -7.74
N MET A 56 5.78 -0.91 -7.32
CA MET A 56 5.88 -1.48 -5.98
C MET A 56 6.17 -0.44 -4.89
N ILE A 57 6.50 0.81 -5.27
CA ILE A 57 6.92 1.85 -4.31
C ILE A 57 5.82 2.18 -3.28
N PRO A 58 4.54 2.39 -3.65
CA PRO A 58 3.47 2.60 -2.69
C PRO A 58 3.34 1.48 -1.65
N LEU A 59 3.53 0.22 -2.07
CA LEU A 59 3.51 -0.94 -1.20
C LEU A 59 4.68 -0.91 -0.20
N LEU A 60 5.89 -0.63 -0.67
CA LEU A 60 7.08 -0.54 0.18
C LEU A 60 6.97 0.58 1.22
N ILE A 61 6.43 1.74 0.84
CA ILE A 61 6.18 2.85 1.76
C ILE A 61 5.12 2.46 2.80
N GLY A 62 4.04 1.77 2.38
CA GLY A 62 3.05 1.24 3.30
C GLY A 62 3.64 0.27 4.32
N ILE A 63 4.43 -0.71 3.87
CA ILE A 63 5.12 -1.66 4.75
C ILE A 63 6.02 -0.93 5.76
N ALA A 64 6.81 0.05 5.31
CA ALA A 64 7.64 0.86 6.20
C ALA A 64 6.80 1.61 7.26
N ALA A 65 5.66 2.19 6.87
CA ALA A 65 4.75 2.85 7.81
C ALA A 65 4.15 1.87 8.83
N GLY A 66 3.87 0.64 8.43
CA GLY A 66 3.46 -0.44 9.32
C GLY A 66 4.52 -0.73 10.39
N PHE A 67 5.78 -0.91 10.00
CA PHE A 67 6.89 -1.13 10.94
C PHE A 67 7.10 0.04 11.89
N VAL A 68 6.99 1.28 11.39
CA VAL A 68 7.06 2.48 12.25
C VAL A 68 5.93 2.46 13.28
N THR A 69 4.71 2.11 12.87
CA THR A 69 3.57 1.99 13.78
C THR A 69 3.81 0.92 14.85
N GLU A 70 4.31 -0.25 14.47
CA GLU A 70 4.65 -1.32 15.40
C GLU A 70 5.72 -0.86 16.41
N TRP A 71 6.76 -0.17 15.94
CA TRP A 71 7.82 0.36 16.78
C TRP A 71 7.31 1.39 17.79
N ILE A 72 6.44 2.31 17.36
CA ILE A 72 5.79 3.29 18.26
C ILE A 72 4.96 2.57 19.32
N LEU A 73 4.12 1.61 18.91
CA LEU A 73 3.25 0.87 19.82
C LEU A 73 4.06 0.09 20.87
N LYS A 74 5.13 -0.59 20.45
CA LYS A 74 6.03 -1.33 21.36
C LYS A 74 6.67 -0.42 22.40
N ARG A 75 7.18 0.74 21.98
CA ARG A 75 7.78 1.74 22.89
C ARG A 75 6.78 2.27 23.91
N ARG A 76 5.52 2.47 23.53
CA ARG A 76 4.48 2.98 24.44
C ARG A 76 4.10 1.94 25.51
N THR A 77 4.08 0.65 25.17
CA THR A 77 3.81 -0.42 26.15
C THR A 77 4.97 -0.78 27.08
N HIS A 78 6.21 -0.39 26.77
CA HIS A 78 7.36 -0.58 27.68
C HIS A 78 7.55 0.57 28.67
N SER A 79 6.74 1.63 28.56
CA SER A 79 6.80 2.81 29.43
C SER A 79 5.70 2.82 30.50
N GLU A 80 4.89 1.75 30.58
CA GLU A 80 3.94 1.44 31.66
C GLU A 80 4.49 0.29 32.51
#